data_AF-A0A936MKS8-F1
#
_entry.id   AF-A0A936MKS8-F1
#
_cell.length_a   1.000
_cell.length_b   1.000
_cell.length_c   1.000
_cell.angle_alpha   90.00
_cell.angle_beta   90.00
_cell.angle_gamma   90.00
#
_symmetry.space_group_name_H-M   'P 1'
#
loop_
_entity.id
_entity.type
_entity.pdbx_description
1 polymer ?
#
loop_
_entity_poly.entity_id
_entity_poly.type
_entity_poly.pdbx_seq_one_letter_code
_entity_poly.pdbx_strand_id
1 'polypeptide(L)'
;MGTISRAGFILLGALASFSCGSDEGPPGIGGAGIPLPIDEALTPSLVCPSYAGDHAFPDMAPLDMANASNIGAIDGAFSVSSTGSAQVSIRLTLPPSRWAPALGIAYDSHASSGILGKGFVLSGLSSVHRCGSNLAQDGSIRGVQLNAGDHFCINGARLVQINEGKDSVGIFAEYRTAIDSHTKIIGYGAPSASAFDPTYFVAYLPNGNIVHYGKSTNTRVRWRQGVTRAWSKELEMDRRGNTIRYAYFADHGNTNHAATREQVIQEIRYTGFIDANGTETLGNASVEFHYDDDDRYGKLFYEGEEVSRRMRLVRIDMRKNGELVRSNQFTYDEDQATNEALLVKVDECAKGDLAQCKPATRFDWKKANTKGFASHATPAHVPLKSEDEQFSYTVADVTGDGAVDIVTSTTDPDSGMNRWFVHENDGHGNFGVPVEWASIAYPKGFTKTWRIVPVDENGDGRVDVLIDQPDGAAWNTFRVLRSVANPSPHFELVATGIPRTSQHRASEFTIDSHSGLAVADLNADGMNDLITCHDLRTWYGKSEYVPDNRAIRLKIANRRLLGGALICGDRMADLVELPASRKPNGTSNRSTGFRAGP
;
A
#
# COMPACT_ATOMS: atom_id res chain seq x y z
N MET A 1 9.32 -5.53 -43.89
CA MET A 1 8.08 -4.77 -43.73
C MET A 1 7.11 -5.65 -42.96
N GLY A 2 6.85 -5.32 -41.70
CA GLY A 2 6.04 -6.12 -40.78
C GLY A 2 6.02 -5.43 -39.42
N THR A 3 5.01 -4.58 -39.23
CA THR A 3 4.77 -3.76 -38.05
C THR A 3 4.07 -4.57 -36.96
N ILE A 4 4.73 -4.73 -35.81
CA ILE A 4 4.12 -5.23 -34.57
C ILE A 4 3.86 -4.00 -33.69
N SER A 5 2.59 -3.75 -33.35
CA SER A 5 2.16 -2.54 -32.64
C SER A 5 1.45 -2.87 -31.31
N ARG A 6 2.13 -2.45 -30.23
CA ARG A 6 1.62 -1.83 -28.98
C ARG A 6 0.49 -2.51 -28.19
N ALA A 7 0.86 -3.14 -27.08
CA ALA A 7 0.02 -3.33 -25.89
C ALA A 7 0.31 -2.23 -24.86
N GLY A 8 -0.74 -1.59 -24.34
CA GLY A 8 -0.66 -0.56 -23.30
C GLY A 8 -1.49 -0.99 -22.09
N PHE A 9 -0.82 -1.43 -21.03
CA PHE A 9 -1.42 -1.69 -19.72
C PHE A 9 -1.68 -0.36 -18.99
N ILE A 10 -2.86 -0.25 -18.38
CA ILE A 10 -3.27 0.82 -17.47
C ILE A 10 -3.24 0.24 -16.06
N LEU A 11 -2.54 0.93 -15.15
CA LEU A 11 -2.32 0.52 -13.76
C LEU A 11 -3.40 1.16 -12.86
N LEU A 12 -4.16 0.34 -12.14
CA LEU A 12 -4.93 0.72 -10.95
C LEU A 12 -4.32 0.01 -9.74
N GLY A 13 -4.21 0.71 -8.61
CA GLY A 13 -4.12 0.18 -7.24
C GLY A 13 -3.09 -0.93 -6.95
N ALA A 14 -1.96 -0.56 -6.34
CA ALA A 14 -1.07 -1.54 -5.71
C ALA A 14 -1.67 -2.04 -4.38
N LEU A 15 -2.16 -3.28 -4.36
CA LEU A 15 -2.38 -4.09 -3.17
C LEU A 15 -1.47 -5.32 -3.27
N ALA A 16 -0.61 -5.50 -2.27
CA ALA A 16 0.23 -6.68 -2.16
C ALA A 16 -0.54 -7.77 -1.41
N SER A 17 -1.14 -8.71 -2.14
CA SER A 17 -1.76 -9.91 -1.58
C SER A 17 -0.72 -11.04 -1.50
N PHE A 18 -0.31 -11.42 -0.30
CA PHE A 18 0.36 -12.70 -0.08
C PHE A 18 -0.71 -13.77 0.20
N SER A 19 -0.91 -14.68 -0.75
CA SER A 19 -1.55 -15.97 -0.50
C SER A 19 -0.45 -17.01 -0.35
N CYS A 20 -0.49 -17.79 0.74
CA CYS A 20 0.34 -18.98 0.89
C CYS A 20 -0.61 -20.18 0.99
N GLY A 21 -0.57 -21.04 -0.02
CA GLY A 21 -1.07 -22.41 0.07
C GLY A 21 -0.05 -23.27 0.81
N SER A 22 -0.53 -24.16 1.67
CA SER A 22 0.29 -25.20 2.28
C SER A 22 -0.40 -26.54 2.05
N ASP A 23 0.25 -27.41 1.29
CA ASP A 23 0.14 -28.85 1.46
C ASP A 23 1.50 -29.46 1.19
N GLU A 24 2.01 -30.22 2.16
CA GLU A 24 2.80 -31.45 2.01
C GLU A 24 2.88 -32.12 3.40
N GLY A 25 2.36 -33.34 3.47
CA GLY A 25 2.50 -34.23 4.63
C GLY A 25 3.75 -35.10 4.53
N PRO A 26 4.32 -35.60 5.65
CA PRO A 26 5.46 -36.51 5.61
C PRO A 26 5.08 -38.01 5.57
N PRO A 27 6.00 -38.90 5.15
CA PRO A 27 5.75 -40.32 4.92
C PRO A 27 5.82 -41.18 6.19
N GLY A 28 5.14 -42.33 6.15
CA GLY A 28 4.85 -43.17 7.33
C GLY A 28 5.94 -44.12 7.82
N ILE A 29 5.76 -44.60 9.06
CA ILE A 29 6.29 -45.87 9.61
C ILE A 29 5.27 -46.40 10.63
N GLY A 30 4.96 -47.72 10.58
CA GLY A 30 3.79 -48.35 11.18
C GLY A 30 3.81 -48.71 12.67
N GLY A 31 2.66 -49.23 13.13
CA GLY A 31 2.45 -49.87 14.43
C GLY A 31 0.97 -50.19 14.65
N ALA A 32 0.64 -51.47 14.83
CA ALA A 32 -0.71 -52.01 14.92
C ALA A 32 -1.44 -51.71 16.25
N GLY A 33 -2.77 -51.53 16.20
CA GLY A 33 -3.67 -51.52 17.36
C GLY A 33 -5.15 -51.33 16.98
N ILE A 34 -6.01 -52.23 17.44
CA ILE A 34 -7.44 -52.48 17.10
C ILE A 34 -8.39 -51.50 17.86
N PRO A 35 -9.66 -51.26 17.40
CA PRO A 35 -10.37 -49.99 17.59
C PRO A 35 -11.44 -50.00 18.71
N LEU A 36 -11.88 -48.80 19.12
CA LEU A 36 -13.17 -48.57 19.79
C LEU A 36 -13.85 -47.30 19.23
N PRO A 37 -15.19 -47.28 19.10
CA PRO A 37 -15.92 -46.27 18.33
C PRO A 37 -16.30 -45.07 19.21
N ILE A 38 -16.19 -43.86 18.66
CA ILE A 38 -16.75 -42.65 19.27
C ILE A 38 -17.45 -41.85 18.17
N ASP A 39 -18.70 -41.48 18.46
CA ASP A 39 -19.70 -40.83 17.61
C ASP A 39 -19.19 -39.81 16.59
N GLU A 40 -19.62 -39.99 15.32
CA GLU A 40 -19.62 -38.96 14.29
C GLU A 40 -20.72 -37.93 14.58
N ALA A 41 -20.33 -36.78 15.12
CA ALA A 41 -21.09 -35.56 14.94
C ALA A 41 -20.71 -34.93 13.59
N LEU A 42 -21.68 -34.89 12.68
CA LEU A 42 -21.62 -34.23 11.37
C LEU A 42 -21.09 -32.78 11.50
N THR A 43 -19.85 -32.57 11.06
CA THR A 43 -19.37 -31.24 10.67
C THR A 43 -19.55 -31.13 9.16
N PRO A 44 -20.18 -30.06 8.63
CA PRO A 44 -20.18 -29.83 7.19
C PRO A 44 -18.74 -29.51 6.80
N SER A 45 -18.09 -30.49 6.16
CA SER A 45 -16.83 -30.30 5.47
C SER A 45 -16.99 -29.13 4.49
N LEU A 46 -16.23 -28.07 4.71
CA LEU A 46 -16.04 -27.02 3.71
C LEU A 46 -15.28 -27.66 2.54
N VAL A 47 -16.04 -28.24 1.60
CA VAL A 47 -15.49 -28.73 0.35
C VAL A 47 -15.20 -27.49 -0.48
N CYS A 48 -13.95 -27.06 -0.51
CA CYS A 48 -13.49 -26.15 -1.54
C CYS A 48 -13.76 -26.82 -2.90
N PRO A 49 -14.35 -26.13 -3.90
CA PRO A 49 -14.48 -26.69 -5.23
C PRO A 49 -13.08 -27.05 -5.73
N SER A 50 -12.84 -28.34 -5.94
CA SER A 50 -11.63 -28.80 -6.60
C SER A 50 -11.68 -28.33 -8.05
N TYR A 51 -10.76 -27.44 -8.39
CA TYR A 51 -10.50 -27.12 -9.79
C TYR A 51 -9.95 -28.39 -10.44
N ALA A 52 -10.78 -29.04 -11.25
CA ALA A 52 -10.40 -30.21 -12.03
C ALA A 52 -9.53 -29.75 -13.22
N GLY A 53 -8.29 -29.39 -12.92
CA GLY A 53 -7.23 -29.16 -13.88
C GLY A 53 -5.94 -29.67 -13.28
N ASP A 54 -5.50 -30.84 -13.73
CA ASP A 54 -4.18 -31.39 -13.43
C ASP A 54 -3.09 -30.49 -14.02
N HIS A 55 -2.79 -29.41 -13.31
CA HIS A 55 -1.55 -28.68 -13.42
C HIS A 55 -0.91 -28.73 -12.04
N ALA A 56 -0.22 -29.84 -11.76
CA ALA A 56 0.80 -29.84 -10.73
C ALA A 56 1.74 -28.67 -11.06
N PHE A 57 1.66 -27.59 -10.27
CA PHE A 57 2.69 -26.57 -10.32
C PHE A 57 3.99 -27.29 -9.96
N PRO A 58 4.98 -27.34 -10.87
CA PRO A 58 6.27 -27.87 -10.47
C PRO A 58 6.73 -27.05 -9.28
N ASP A 59 7.20 -27.74 -8.24
CA ASP A 59 7.86 -27.13 -7.10
C ASP A 59 8.85 -26.10 -7.65
N MET A 60 8.51 -24.80 -7.50
CA MET A 60 9.28 -23.73 -8.13
C MET A 60 10.54 -23.54 -7.30
N ALA A 61 11.53 -24.38 -7.61
CA ALA A 61 12.92 -24.07 -7.29
C ALA A 61 13.16 -22.62 -7.74
N PRO A 62 13.81 -21.76 -6.91
CA PRO A 62 14.19 -20.42 -7.32
C PRO A 62 14.84 -20.50 -8.69
N LEU A 63 14.30 -19.78 -9.68
CA LEU A 63 14.89 -19.75 -11.02
C LEU A 63 16.35 -19.30 -10.86
N ASP A 64 17.27 -20.16 -11.29
CA ASP A 64 18.70 -19.91 -11.18
C ASP A 64 19.02 -18.53 -11.77
N MET A 65 19.66 -17.68 -10.97
CA MET A 65 20.03 -16.35 -11.39
C MET A 65 20.98 -16.46 -12.59
N ALA A 66 20.54 -16.00 -13.76
CA ALA A 66 21.40 -15.92 -14.93
C ALA A 66 22.50 -14.89 -14.64
N ASN A 67 23.69 -15.37 -14.29
CA ASN A 67 24.85 -14.52 -14.05
C ASN A 67 25.29 -13.89 -15.39
N ALA A 68 25.13 -12.58 -15.52
CA ALA A 68 25.70 -11.83 -16.62
C ALA A 68 27.19 -11.58 -16.34
N SER A 69 28.04 -12.60 -16.46
CA SER A 69 29.49 -12.44 -16.29
C SER A 69 30.14 -12.16 -17.65
N ASN A 70 30.16 -10.89 -18.05
CA ASN A 70 31.21 -10.41 -18.96
C ASN A 70 32.36 -9.90 -18.10
N ILE A 71 33.57 -10.44 -18.30
CA ILE A 71 34.78 -9.96 -17.59
C ILE A 71 34.88 -8.44 -17.80
N GLY A 72 34.80 -7.69 -16.71
CA GLY A 72 34.88 -6.22 -16.73
C GLY A 72 33.55 -5.47 -16.60
N ALA A 73 32.39 -6.14 -16.64
CA ALA A 73 31.10 -5.52 -16.35
C ALA A 73 30.86 -5.34 -14.84
N ILE A 74 29.83 -4.55 -14.48
CA ILE A 74 29.32 -4.52 -13.10
C ILE A 74 28.53 -5.81 -12.87
N ASP A 75 28.83 -6.52 -11.78
CA ASP A 75 28.14 -7.77 -11.46
C ASP A 75 26.68 -7.51 -11.12
N GLY A 76 25.80 -8.07 -11.95
CA GLY A 76 24.37 -8.00 -11.73
C GLY A 76 23.64 -9.24 -12.26
N ALA A 77 22.39 -9.35 -11.86
CA ALA A 77 21.54 -10.46 -12.23
C ALA A 77 20.09 -10.02 -12.37
N PHE A 78 19.37 -10.73 -13.23
CA PHE A 78 17.96 -10.51 -13.54
C PHE A 78 17.15 -11.76 -13.19
N SER A 79 15.96 -11.56 -12.65
CA SER A 79 15.00 -12.61 -12.36
C SER A 79 13.57 -12.09 -12.50
N VAL A 80 12.61 -13.01 -12.59
CA VAL A 80 11.19 -12.70 -12.45
C VAL A 80 10.70 -13.41 -11.19
N SER A 81 10.01 -12.68 -10.32
CA SER A 81 9.48 -13.25 -9.08
C SER A 81 8.27 -14.15 -9.34
N SER A 82 7.89 -14.97 -8.36
CA SER A 82 6.66 -15.77 -8.43
C SER A 82 5.39 -14.93 -8.55
N THR A 83 5.45 -13.64 -8.20
CA THR A 83 4.35 -12.68 -8.36
C THR A 83 4.43 -11.90 -9.68
N GLY A 84 5.34 -12.26 -10.59
CA GLY A 84 5.47 -11.66 -11.92
C GLY A 84 6.24 -10.35 -11.98
N SER A 85 6.84 -9.89 -10.87
CA SER A 85 7.68 -8.68 -10.88
C SER A 85 9.03 -8.94 -11.54
N ALA A 86 9.46 -8.01 -12.39
CA ALA A 86 10.81 -8.00 -12.94
C ALA A 86 11.79 -7.51 -11.87
N GLN A 87 12.85 -8.28 -11.61
CA GLN A 87 13.82 -8.00 -10.57
C GLN A 87 15.24 -7.91 -11.14
N VAL A 88 15.98 -6.89 -10.70
CA VAL A 88 17.41 -6.75 -11.02
C VAL A 88 18.17 -6.56 -9.72
N SER A 89 19.32 -7.20 -9.57
CA SER A 89 20.23 -6.94 -8.45
C SER A 89 21.61 -6.61 -8.96
N ILE A 90 22.24 -5.57 -8.39
CA ILE A 90 23.61 -5.15 -8.67
C ILE A 90 24.35 -5.13 -7.33
N ARG A 91 25.37 -5.97 -7.17
CA ARG A 91 26.12 -6.04 -5.90
C ARG A 91 27.17 -4.94 -5.84
N LEU A 92 27.28 -4.28 -4.69
CA LEU A 92 28.33 -3.29 -4.47
C LEU A 92 29.61 -4.02 -4.03
N THR A 93 30.65 -3.97 -4.87
CA THR A 93 31.95 -4.54 -4.54
C THR A 93 32.70 -3.63 -3.56
N LEU A 94 32.65 -3.96 -2.27
CA LEU A 94 33.33 -3.17 -1.23
C LEU A 94 34.85 -3.45 -1.20
N PRO A 95 35.67 -2.52 -0.68
CA PRO A 95 37.08 -2.77 -0.40
C PRO A 95 37.27 -4.07 0.42
N PRO A 96 38.24 -4.94 0.06
CA PRO A 96 38.42 -6.22 0.72
C PRO A 96 38.66 -6.07 2.23
N SER A 97 37.90 -6.83 3.01
CA SER A 97 38.05 -7.01 4.45
C SER A 97 37.61 -8.42 4.85
N ARG A 98 37.96 -8.84 6.07
CA ARG A 98 37.45 -10.11 6.64
C ARG A 98 35.96 -10.04 6.98
N TRP A 99 35.45 -8.83 7.24
CA TRP A 99 34.05 -8.61 7.54
C TRP A 99 33.61 -7.24 7.03
N ALA A 100 32.62 -7.26 6.14
CA ALA A 100 32.05 -6.11 5.47
C ALA A 100 30.52 -6.31 5.33
N PRO A 101 29.74 -5.23 5.24
CA PRO A 101 28.31 -5.34 4.97
C PRO A 101 28.06 -5.82 3.53
N ALA A 102 27.03 -6.62 3.33
CA ALA A 102 26.54 -6.93 1.99
C ALA A 102 25.61 -5.81 1.54
N LEU A 103 26.08 -4.99 0.59
CA LEU A 103 25.30 -3.88 0.02
C LEU A 103 25.07 -4.11 -1.47
N GLY A 104 24.00 -3.55 -1.99
CA GLY A 104 23.60 -3.72 -3.38
C GLY A 104 22.52 -2.74 -3.76
N ILE A 105 22.22 -2.69 -5.05
CA ILE A 105 21.10 -1.98 -5.63
C ILE A 105 20.14 -3.05 -6.13
N ALA A 106 18.88 -2.95 -5.75
CA ALA A 106 17.84 -3.85 -6.22
C ALA A 106 16.76 -3.06 -6.94
N TYR A 107 16.24 -3.62 -8.02
CA TYR A 107 15.06 -3.17 -8.74
C TYR A 107 13.96 -4.18 -8.56
N ASP A 108 12.74 -3.72 -8.35
CA ASP A 108 11.52 -4.51 -8.49
C ASP A 108 10.47 -3.67 -9.22
N SER A 109 9.85 -4.21 -10.28
CA SER A 109 8.88 -3.47 -11.09
C SER A 109 7.58 -3.12 -10.35
N HIS A 110 7.25 -3.82 -9.25
CA HIS A 110 6.13 -3.48 -8.37
C HIS A 110 6.54 -2.50 -7.26
N ALA A 111 7.84 -2.29 -7.04
CA ALA A 111 8.28 -1.36 -6.00
C ALA A 111 7.98 0.10 -6.36
N SER A 112 7.54 0.84 -5.34
CA SER A 112 7.40 2.29 -5.43
C SER A 112 8.76 3.00 -5.57
N SER A 113 8.74 4.31 -5.75
CA SER A 113 9.97 5.10 -5.82
C SER A 113 10.74 5.09 -4.50
N GLY A 114 12.01 4.68 -4.56
CA GLY A 114 12.96 4.70 -3.46
C GLY A 114 14.02 5.79 -3.62
N ILE A 115 15.07 5.73 -2.80
CA ILE A 115 16.18 6.71 -2.82
C ILE A 115 16.97 6.72 -4.14
N LEU A 116 16.82 5.68 -4.97
CA LEU A 116 17.44 5.55 -6.29
C LEU A 116 16.40 5.70 -7.42
N GLY A 117 15.27 6.34 -7.17
CA GLY A 117 14.19 6.52 -8.14
C GLY A 117 13.20 5.36 -8.20
N LYS A 118 12.37 5.35 -9.24
CA LYS A 118 11.27 4.37 -9.42
C LYS A 118 11.77 2.93 -9.37
N GLY A 119 11.18 2.11 -8.50
CA GLY A 119 11.45 0.67 -8.39
C GLY A 119 12.83 0.29 -7.83
N PHE A 120 13.76 1.24 -7.71
CA PHE A 120 15.12 1.01 -7.22
C PHE A 120 15.27 1.31 -5.73
N VAL A 121 15.91 0.38 -5.02
CA VAL A 121 16.22 0.48 -3.60
C VAL A 121 17.68 0.10 -3.32
N LEU A 122 18.21 0.61 -2.22
CA LEU A 122 19.48 0.15 -1.67
C LEU A 122 19.23 -1.08 -0.79
N SER A 123 19.78 -2.23 -1.18
CA SER A 123 19.72 -3.47 -0.40
C SER A 123 20.84 -3.57 0.62
N GLY A 124 20.63 -4.32 1.70
CA GLY A 124 21.61 -4.54 2.77
C GLY A 124 21.40 -3.70 4.03
N LEU A 125 20.43 -2.78 3.98
CA LEU A 125 19.89 -2.12 5.17
C LEU A 125 18.79 -2.99 5.81
N SER A 126 18.47 -2.69 7.07
CA SER A 126 17.41 -3.39 7.81
C SER A 126 16.84 -2.45 8.87
N SER A 127 15.57 -2.63 9.19
CA SER A 127 14.90 -1.90 10.27
C SER A 127 13.82 -2.76 10.92
N VAL A 128 13.54 -2.43 12.18
CA VAL A 128 12.29 -2.78 12.83
C VAL A 128 11.32 -1.62 12.62
N HIS A 129 10.05 -1.89 12.34
CA HIS A 129 9.03 -0.85 12.19
C HIS A 129 7.69 -1.31 12.74
N ARG A 130 6.82 -0.37 13.08
CA ARG A 130 5.44 -0.66 13.44
C ARG A 130 4.67 -1.14 12.21
N CYS A 131 3.85 -2.17 12.36
CA CYS A 131 2.99 -2.73 11.32
C CYS A 131 1.58 -3.00 11.87
N GLY A 132 0.59 -2.97 10.98
CA GLY A 132 -0.82 -3.15 11.31
C GLY A 132 -1.19 -4.60 11.61
N SER A 133 -2.45 -4.79 12.01
CA SER A 133 -3.09 -6.09 12.17
C SER A 133 -3.64 -6.58 10.84
N ASN A 134 -3.68 -7.90 10.64
CA ASN A 134 -4.27 -8.53 9.45
C ASN A 134 -5.24 -9.65 9.83
N LEU A 135 -6.18 -9.95 8.92
CA LEU A 135 -7.24 -10.92 9.18
C LEU A 135 -6.68 -12.33 9.50
N ALA A 136 -5.64 -12.76 8.78
CA ALA A 136 -5.07 -14.09 8.91
C ALA A 136 -4.44 -14.36 10.28
N GLN A 137 -3.81 -13.36 10.90
CA GLN A 137 -3.09 -13.50 12.16
C GLN A 137 -3.87 -12.96 13.37
N ASP A 138 -4.65 -11.90 13.18
CA ASP A 138 -5.28 -11.14 14.27
C ASP A 138 -6.82 -11.22 14.27
N GLY A 139 -7.43 -11.86 13.26
CA GLY A 139 -8.88 -11.91 13.09
C GLY A 139 -9.53 -10.54 12.80
N SER A 140 -8.72 -9.50 12.59
CA SER A 140 -9.15 -8.15 12.28
C SER A 140 -8.07 -7.41 11.48
N ILE A 141 -8.50 -6.47 10.66
CA ILE A 141 -7.60 -5.59 9.91
C ILE A 141 -7.56 -4.24 10.63
N ARG A 142 -6.35 -3.73 10.88
CA ARG A 142 -6.15 -2.48 11.61
C ARG A 142 -4.85 -1.81 11.17
N GLY A 143 -4.93 -0.55 10.76
CA GLY A 143 -3.76 0.29 10.45
C GLY A 143 -2.89 0.60 11.67
N VAL A 144 -1.70 1.15 11.43
CA VAL A 144 -0.77 1.61 12.49
C VAL A 144 -1.29 2.93 13.07
N GLN A 145 -1.59 2.95 14.37
CA GLN A 145 -2.11 4.12 15.09
C GLN A 145 -1.14 4.68 16.14
N LEU A 146 0.11 4.19 16.16
CA LEU A 146 1.20 4.63 17.04
C LEU A 146 0.89 4.44 18.52
N ASN A 147 0.23 3.33 18.85
CA ASN A 147 -0.12 2.98 20.22
C ASN A 147 0.20 1.51 20.54
N ALA A 148 -0.20 1.08 21.73
CA ALA A 148 0.00 -0.26 22.25
C ALA A 148 -0.60 -1.39 21.38
N GLY A 149 -1.63 -1.08 20.58
CA GLY A 149 -2.28 -2.05 19.71
C GLY A 149 -1.59 -2.25 18.37
N ASP A 150 -0.48 -1.56 18.09
CA ASP A 150 0.31 -1.83 16.90
C ASP A 150 1.26 -3.00 17.14
N HIS A 151 1.62 -3.66 16.05
CA HIS A 151 2.61 -4.72 16.08
C HIS A 151 3.95 -4.22 15.55
N PHE A 152 4.98 -5.05 15.69
CA PHE A 152 6.31 -4.76 15.15
C PHE A 152 6.64 -5.76 14.05
N CYS A 153 7.36 -5.29 13.03
CA CYS A 153 7.82 -6.10 11.92
C CYS A 153 9.32 -5.82 11.70
N ILE A 154 10.10 -6.86 11.40
CA ILE A 154 11.50 -6.75 11.02
C ILE A 154 11.65 -7.25 9.59
N ASN A 155 12.15 -6.41 8.68
CA ASN A 155 12.26 -6.74 7.25
C ASN A 155 10.95 -7.29 6.64
N GLY A 156 9.81 -6.80 7.11
CA GLY A 156 8.47 -7.25 6.68
C GLY A 156 7.92 -8.46 7.44
N ALA A 157 8.75 -9.20 8.20
CA ALA A 157 8.28 -10.31 9.01
C ALA A 157 7.68 -9.82 10.34
N ARG A 158 6.43 -10.20 10.60
CA ARG A 158 5.70 -9.89 11.84
C ARG A 158 6.43 -10.47 13.07
N LEU A 159 6.59 -9.64 14.10
CA LEU A 159 7.13 -10.03 15.40
C LEU A 159 6.00 -10.43 16.35
N VAL A 160 6.20 -11.56 17.03
CA VAL A 160 5.31 -12.11 18.06
C VAL A 160 6.03 -12.02 19.39
N GLN A 161 5.42 -11.36 20.37
CA GLN A 161 5.96 -11.28 21.72
C GLN A 161 5.82 -12.65 22.40
N ILE A 162 6.93 -13.14 22.95
CA ILE A 162 6.99 -14.45 23.61
C ILE A 162 7.37 -14.37 25.09
N ASN A 163 7.92 -13.23 25.52
CA ASN A 163 8.29 -13.01 26.92
C ASN A 163 8.37 -11.51 27.22
N GLU A 164 8.33 -11.15 28.50
CA GLU A 164 8.59 -9.81 28.99
C GLU A 164 9.18 -9.87 30.40
N GLY A 165 9.84 -8.79 30.80
CA GLY A 165 10.43 -8.72 32.13
C GLY A 165 11.30 -7.50 32.35
N LYS A 166 12.18 -7.60 33.34
CA LYS A 166 13.16 -6.58 33.66
C LYS A 166 14.49 -7.24 33.95
N ASP A 167 15.55 -6.74 33.31
CA ASP A 167 16.93 -7.16 33.55
C ASP A 167 17.78 -5.96 34.01
N SER A 168 19.11 -6.12 34.02
CA SER A 168 20.06 -5.06 34.39
C SER A 168 20.12 -3.90 33.38
N VAL A 169 19.63 -4.10 32.15
CA VAL A 169 19.58 -3.09 31.09
C VAL A 169 18.29 -2.29 31.21
N GLY A 170 17.16 -2.94 31.50
CA GLY A 170 15.88 -2.27 31.69
C GLY A 170 14.68 -3.21 31.58
N ILE A 171 13.50 -2.62 31.37
CA ILE A 171 12.29 -3.37 31.05
C ILE A 171 12.38 -3.78 29.59
N PHE A 172 12.02 -5.03 29.31
CA PHE A 172 12.13 -5.61 27.99
C PHE A 172 10.90 -6.44 27.61
N ALA A 173 10.71 -6.58 26.31
CA ALA A 173 9.88 -7.61 25.69
C ALA A 173 10.73 -8.39 24.69
N GLU A 174 10.60 -9.72 24.71
CA GLU A 174 11.27 -10.62 23.78
C GLU A 174 10.31 -11.05 22.68
N TYR A 175 10.82 -11.07 21.45
CA TYR A 175 10.07 -11.39 20.25
C TYR A 175 10.74 -12.49 19.42
N ARG A 176 9.93 -13.16 18.61
CA ARG A 176 10.34 -14.00 17.48
C ARG A 176 9.58 -13.55 16.23
N THR A 177 10.08 -13.88 15.04
CA THR A 177 9.28 -13.72 13.82
C THR A 177 8.16 -14.76 13.79
N ALA A 178 7.00 -14.42 13.24
CA ALA A 178 5.83 -15.30 13.19
C ALA A 178 6.14 -16.63 12.48
N ILE A 179 6.86 -16.56 11.36
CA ILE A 179 7.62 -17.70 10.82
C ILE A 179 9.01 -17.59 11.42
N ASP A 180 9.39 -18.55 12.27
CA ASP A 180 10.61 -18.42 13.09
C ASP A 180 11.87 -18.42 12.21
N SER A 181 12.62 -17.33 12.29
CA SER A 181 13.93 -17.15 11.65
C SER A 181 15.10 -17.56 12.56
N HIS A 182 14.79 -18.10 13.74
CA HIS A 182 15.72 -18.36 14.84
C HIS A 182 16.52 -17.13 15.28
N THR A 183 15.98 -15.94 15.00
CA THR A 183 16.52 -14.67 15.48
C THR A 183 15.85 -14.34 16.80
N LYS A 184 16.64 -14.11 17.85
CA LYS A 184 16.13 -13.59 19.12
C LYS A 184 16.09 -12.07 19.09
N ILE A 185 14.92 -11.46 19.20
CA ILE A 185 14.78 -10.00 19.21
C ILE A 185 14.34 -9.55 20.60
N ILE A 186 15.03 -8.57 21.18
CA ILE A 186 14.67 -7.97 22.47
C ILE A 186 14.42 -6.48 22.22
N GLY A 187 13.20 -6.02 22.51
CA GLY A 187 12.90 -4.60 22.61
C GLY A 187 13.16 -4.13 24.03
N TYR A 188 13.89 -3.03 24.20
CA TYR A 188 14.12 -2.38 25.49
C TYR A 188 13.41 -1.03 25.51
N GLY A 189 12.64 -0.77 26.56
CA GLY A 189 11.71 0.34 26.56
C GLY A 189 11.17 0.67 27.94
N ALA A 190 10.23 1.60 27.98
CA ALA A 190 9.50 1.94 29.19
C ALA A 190 8.03 1.47 29.05
N PRO A 191 7.35 1.20 30.18
CA PRO A 191 5.90 1.14 30.16
C PRO A 191 5.36 2.49 29.68
N SER A 192 4.55 2.48 28.64
CA SER A 192 3.68 3.61 28.30
C SER A 192 2.39 3.53 29.13
N ALA A 193 1.57 4.59 29.08
CA ALA A 193 0.29 4.64 29.78
C ALA A 193 -0.70 3.53 29.36
N SER A 194 -0.43 2.80 28.26
CA SER A 194 -1.31 1.74 27.74
C SER A 194 -0.62 0.39 27.45
N ALA A 195 0.70 0.34 27.21
CA ALA A 195 1.51 -0.89 27.12
C ALA A 195 3.02 -0.61 27.03
N PHE A 196 3.86 -1.63 26.89
CA PHE A 196 5.30 -1.49 26.61
C PHE A 196 5.57 -0.80 25.24
N ASP A 197 6.41 0.23 25.22
CA ASP A 197 6.90 0.86 23.97
C ASP A 197 8.44 0.77 23.88
N PRO A 198 8.98 0.04 22.89
CA PRO A 198 10.43 -0.10 22.72
C PRO A 198 11.11 1.23 22.38
N THR A 199 12.15 1.59 23.13
CA THR A 199 13.05 2.69 22.77
C THR A 199 14.04 2.26 21.69
N TYR A 200 14.51 1.01 21.73
CA TYR A 200 15.43 0.41 20.77
C TYR A 200 15.28 -1.12 20.78
N PHE A 201 15.82 -1.79 19.76
CA PHE A 201 15.84 -3.25 19.67
C PHE A 201 17.27 -3.80 19.59
N VAL A 202 17.45 -5.01 20.09
CA VAL A 202 18.65 -5.83 19.93
C VAL A 202 18.25 -7.18 19.36
N ALA A 203 18.81 -7.54 18.20
CA ALA A 203 18.59 -8.83 17.56
C ALA A 203 19.86 -9.69 17.66
N TYR A 204 19.70 -10.94 18.11
CA TYR A 204 20.73 -11.97 18.10
C TYR A 204 20.41 -12.93 16.96
N LEU A 205 21.21 -12.88 15.90
CA LEU A 205 21.02 -13.70 14.71
C LEU A 205 21.56 -15.12 14.92
N PRO A 206 21.07 -16.12 14.16
CA PRO A 206 21.53 -17.51 14.26
C PRO A 206 23.01 -17.69 13.90
N ASN A 207 23.59 -16.78 13.10
CA ASN A 207 25.02 -16.77 12.79
C ASN A 207 25.89 -16.24 13.96
N GLY A 208 25.28 -15.85 15.08
CA GLY A 208 25.96 -15.33 16.26
C GLY A 208 26.14 -13.81 16.26
N ASN A 209 25.81 -13.10 15.18
CA ASN A 209 25.89 -11.64 15.13
C ASN A 209 24.84 -10.99 16.03
N ILE A 210 25.16 -9.81 16.54
CA ILE A 210 24.30 -8.98 17.37
C ILE A 210 24.06 -7.68 16.61
N VAL A 211 22.79 -7.31 16.41
CA VAL A 211 22.40 -6.11 15.70
C VAL A 211 21.59 -5.20 16.61
N HIS A 212 21.99 -3.93 16.71
CA HIS A 212 21.26 -2.90 17.43
C HIS A 212 20.48 -2.01 16.46
N TYR A 213 19.23 -1.73 16.79
CA TYR A 213 18.33 -0.88 16.01
C TYR A 213 17.89 0.32 16.84
N GLY A 214 18.08 1.53 16.31
CA GLY A 214 17.49 2.75 16.86
C GLY A 214 17.95 3.16 18.26
N LYS A 215 19.20 2.88 18.66
CA LYS A 215 19.73 3.28 19.97
C LYS A 215 19.96 4.80 20.02
N SER A 216 20.36 5.39 18.90
CA SER A 216 20.56 6.82 18.70
C SER A 216 19.30 7.52 18.15
N THR A 217 19.26 8.85 18.26
CA THR A 217 18.12 9.65 17.77
C THR A 217 18.00 9.63 16.25
N ASN A 218 19.12 9.76 15.52
CA ASN A 218 19.10 9.77 14.05
C ASN A 218 18.85 8.41 13.41
N THR A 219 18.87 7.33 14.20
CA THR A 219 18.54 5.96 13.77
C THR A 219 17.10 5.59 14.09
N ARG A 220 16.28 6.56 14.51
CA ARG A 220 14.85 6.39 14.79
C ARG A 220 14.04 7.32 13.90
N VAL A 221 13.06 6.76 13.20
CA VAL A 221 12.03 7.53 12.51
C VAL A 221 10.96 7.84 13.55
N ARG A 222 10.95 9.08 14.05
CA ARG A 222 10.01 9.54 15.07
C ARG A 222 8.81 10.22 14.44
N TRP A 223 7.70 10.19 15.17
CA TRP A 223 6.44 10.78 14.77
C TRP A 223 5.91 11.75 15.82
N ARG A 224 4.63 12.15 15.70
CA ARG A 224 3.89 12.97 16.66
C ARG A 224 4.26 12.59 18.10
N GLN A 225 4.51 13.61 18.91
CA GLN A 225 4.82 13.46 20.35
C GLN A 225 6.07 12.62 20.65
N GLY A 226 6.92 12.37 19.64
CA GLY A 226 8.19 11.65 19.80
C GLY A 226 8.08 10.12 19.74
N VAL A 227 6.89 9.56 19.47
CA VAL A 227 6.71 8.10 19.32
C VAL A 227 7.55 7.60 18.14
N THR A 228 8.25 6.48 18.32
CA THR A 228 9.08 5.92 17.25
C THR A 228 8.26 4.98 16.37
N ARG A 229 8.27 5.22 15.06
CA ARG A 229 7.60 4.40 14.04
C ARG A 229 8.53 3.34 13.47
N ALA A 230 9.83 3.64 13.35
CA ALA A 230 10.83 2.70 12.89
C ALA A 230 12.20 2.92 13.56
N TRP A 231 12.93 1.82 13.73
CA TRP A 231 14.27 1.73 14.31
C TRP A 231 15.20 1.13 13.27
N SER A 232 16.06 1.97 12.71
CA SER A 232 17.01 1.60 11.66
C SER A 232 18.23 0.92 12.28
N LYS A 233 18.81 -0.06 11.57
CA LYS A 233 20.04 -0.75 11.97
C LYS A 233 21.13 0.28 12.22
N GLU A 234 21.72 0.29 13.41
CA GLU A 234 22.73 1.25 13.85
C GLU A 234 24.12 0.60 14.00
N LEU A 235 24.16 -0.62 14.53
CA LEU A 235 25.39 -1.35 14.81
C LEU A 235 25.17 -2.83 14.57
N GLU A 236 26.12 -3.46 13.91
CA GLU A 236 26.23 -4.91 13.81
C GLU A 236 27.59 -5.34 14.37
N MET A 237 27.59 -6.32 15.26
CA MET A 237 28.77 -6.78 16.01
C MET A 237 28.82 -8.31 16.05
N ASP A 238 30.03 -8.88 15.91
CA ASP A 238 30.25 -10.31 16.06
C ASP A 238 30.58 -10.66 17.51
N ARG A 239 30.67 -11.94 17.85
CA ARG A 239 31.01 -12.36 19.22
C ARG A 239 32.44 -12.02 19.65
N ARG A 240 33.27 -11.51 18.73
CA ARG A 240 34.67 -11.15 18.99
C ARG A 240 34.87 -9.64 19.13
N GLY A 241 33.80 -8.84 18.98
CA GLY A 241 33.84 -7.39 19.12
C GLY A 241 34.15 -6.65 17.83
N ASN A 242 34.31 -7.31 16.67
CA ASN A 242 34.41 -6.58 15.41
C ASN A 242 33.08 -5.84 15.16
N THR A 243 33.10 -4.72 14.44
CA THR A 243 31.89 -3.91 14.24
C THR A 243 31.70 -3.36 12.83
N ILE A 244 30.43 -3.16 12.49
CA ILE A 244 29.93 -2.38 11.37
C ILE A 244 28.92 -1.37 11.90
N ARG A 245 29.16 -0.07 11.69
CA ARG A 245 28.35 1.03 12.19
C ARG A 245 27.65 1.76 11.06
N TYR A 246 26.38 2.05 11.24
CA TYR A 246 25.50 2.67 10.26
C TYR A 246 25.06 4.04 10.79
N ALA A 247 25.47 5.09 10.11
CA ALA A 247 25.14 6.47 10.45
C ALA A 247 24.11 7.01 9.46
N TYR A 248 23.09 7.70 9.98
CA TYR A 248 21.99 8.23 9.19
C TYR A 248 21.91 9.75 9.38
N PHE A 249 21.49 10.41 8.30
CA PHE A 249 20.92 11.74 8.36
C PHE A 249 19.41 11.61 8.57
N ALA A 250 18.87 12.38 9.51
CA ALA A 250 17.44 12.44 9.76
C ALA A 250 17.02 13.92 9.82
N ASP A 251 16.17 14.32 8.88
CA ASP A 251 15.56 15.65 8.87
C ASP A 251 14.40 15.66 9.86
N HIS A 252 14.58 16.38 10.98
CA HIS A 252 13.53 16.61 11.95
C HIS A 252 12.95 17.98 11.65
N GLY A 253 11.65 18.06 11.38
CA GLY A 253 11.00 19.32 11.02
C GLY A 253 11.19 20.43 12.08
N ASN A 254 11.07 21.69 11.65
CA ASN A 254 11.17 22.89 12.50
C ASN A 254 10.13 22.93 13.64
N THR A 255 8.97 22.29 13.46
CA THR A 255 7.87 22.38 14.41
C THR A 255 8.13 21.61 15.71
N ASN A 256 7.55 22.08 16.82
CA ASN A 256 7.59 21.53 18.19
C ASN A 256 7.28 20.01 18.35
N HIS A 257 7.00 19.29 17.27
CA HIS A 257 6.59 17.88 17.25
C HIS A 257 7.73 16.88 17.03
N ALA A 258 8.96 17.33 16.73
CA ALA A 258 10.16 16.49 16.60
C ALA A 258 10.03 15.27 15.65
N ALA A 259 9.05 15.27 14.75
CA ALA A 259 8.81 14.21 13.79
C ALA A 259 9.90 14.20 12.72
N THR A 260 10.29 12.99 12.32
CA THR A 260 11.27 12.75 11.26
C THR A 260 10.55 12.80 9.92
N ARG A 261 10.87 13.81 9.11
CA ARG A 261 10.31 13.99 7.76
C ARG A 261 10.92 13.02 6.77
N GLU A 262 12.22 12.80 6.92
CA GLU A 262 13.01 11.96 6.03
C GLU A 262 14.24 11.44 6.75
N GLN A 263 14.61 10.19 6.50
CA GLN A 263 15.83 9.57 7.02
C GLN A 263 16.53 8.83 5.89
N VAL A 264 17.82 9.10 5.71
CA VAL A 264 18.67 8.43 4.73
C VAL A 264 19.97 7.97 5.37
N ILE A 265 20.51 6.84 4.87
CA ILE A 265 21.84 6.38 5.28
C ILE A 265 22.88 7.40 4.81
N GLN A 266 23.84 7.76 5.65
CA GLN A 266 24.89 8.73 5.32
C GLN A 266 26.24 8.04 5.17
N GLU A 267 26.56 7.14 6.10
CA GLU A 267 27.84 6.46 6.12
C GLU A 267 27.70 5.07 6.76
N ILE A 268 28.40 4.09 6.21
CA ILE A 268 28.62 2.79 6.85
C ILE A 268 30.11 2.61 7.05
N ARG A 269 30.56 2.53 8.31
CA ARG A 269 31.95 2.21 8.68
C ARG A 269 32.06 0.76 9.09
N TYR A 270 33.02 0.05 8.54
CA TYR A 270 33.28 -1.36 8.84
C TYR A 270 34.75 -1.58 9.13
N THR A 271 35.09 -2.77 9.65
CA THR A 271 36.38 -3.09 10.28
C THR A 271 36.65 -2.34 11.59
N GLY A 272 35.59 -1.92 12.29
CA GLY A 272 35.72 -1.38 13.64
C GLY A 272 35.87 -2.49 14.67
N PHE A 273 36.13 -2.11 15.92
CA PHE A 273 36.30 -3.04 17.03
C PHE A 273 35.84 -2.42 18.35
N ILE A 274 35.09 -3.17 19.15
CA ILE A 274 34.77 -2.86 20.54
C ILE A 274 35.48 -3.87 21.42
N ASP A 275 36.35 -3.38 22.31
CA ASP A 275 37.10 -4.23 23.23
C ASP A 275 36.24 -4.74 24.41
N ALA A 276 36.81 -5.63 25.23
CA ALA A 276 36.13 -6.20 26.38
C ALA A 276 35.72 -5.16 27.46
N ASN A 277 36.33 -3.97 27.43
CA ASN A 277 35.99 -2.86 28.33
C ASN A 277 34.93 -1.92 27.73
N GLY A 278 34.47 -2.19 26.50
CA GLY A 278 33.50 -1.38 25.78
C GLY A 278 34.09 -0.20 25.01
N THR A 279 35.42 -0.13 24.86
CA THR A 279 36.09 0.94 24.10
C THR A 279 35.94 0.68 22.60
N GLU A 280 35.29 1.62 21.89
CA GLU A 280 35.08 1.53 20.44
C GLU A 280 36.24 2.18 19.66
N THR A 281 36.83 1.39 18.74
CA THR A 281 37.69 1.87 17.66
C THR A 281 36.88 1.87 16.36
N LEU A 282 36.74 3.04 15.75
CA LEU A 282 36.04 3.16 14.47
C LEU A 282 36.81 2.45 13.34
N GLY A 283 36.07 1.85 12.43
CA GLY A 283 36.62 1.20 11.25
C GLY A 283 37.37 2.15 10.33
N ASN A 284 38.38 1.62 9.61
CA ASN A 284 39.19 2.38 8.66
C ASN A 284 38.66 2.29 7.22
N ALA A 285 37.61 1.52 6.99
CA ALA A 285 36.93 1.42 5.71
C ALA A 285 35.50 1.94 5.82
N SER A 286 35.08 2.75 4.86
CA SER A 286 33.76 3.41 4.86
C SER A 286 33.07 3.30 3.50
N VAL A 287 31.74 3.34 3.54
CA VAL A 287 30.85 3.53 2.40
C VAL A 287 30.06 4.80 2.67
N GLU A 288 30.27 5.83 1.87
CA GLU A 288 29.69 7.17 1.99
C GLU A 288 28.61 7.34 0.94
N PHE A 289 27.43 7.82 1.35
CA PHE A 289 26.26 8.00 0.50
C PHE A 289 26.03 9.49 0.26
N HIS A 290 26.02 9.88 -1.02
CA HIS A 290 25.86 11.27 -1.43
C HIS A 290 24.55 11.46 -2.17
N TYR A 291 23.80 12.47 -1.75
CA TYR A 291 22.46 12.76 -2.24
C TYR A 291 22.42 14.12 -2.94
N ASP A 292 21.58 14.24 -3.96
CA ASP A 292 21.00 15.53 -4.29
C ASP A 292 19.75 15.76 -3.43
N ASP A 293 19.46 17.03 -3.18
CA ASP A 293 18.32 17.48 -2.38
C ASP A 293 17.40 18.26 -3.31
N ASP A 294 16.22 17.70 -3.58
CA ASP A 294 15.23 18.29 -4.47
C ASP A 294 13.80 18.09 -3.97
N ASP A 295 13.18 19.21 -3.60
CA ASP A 295 11.81 19.28 -3.10
C ASP A 295 10.75 18.75 -4.10
N ARG A 296 11.10 18.60 -5.39
CA ARG A 296 10.20 18.10 -6.44
C ARG A 296 9.88 16.62 -6.30
N TYR A 297 10.70 15.82 -5.61
CA TYR A 297 10.47 14.38 -5.42
C TYR A 297 9.32 14.03 -4.46
N GLY A 298 8.62 15.05 -3.93
CA GLY A 298 7.29 14.92 -3.37
C GLY A 298 7.23 15.02 -1.85
N LYS A 299 6.08 15.50 -1.37
CA LYS A 299 5.71 15.56 0.03
C LYS A 299 4.43 14.75 0.21
N LEU A 300 4.43 13.91 1.22
CA LEU A 300 3.28 13.12 1.64
C LEU A 300 2.86 13.63 3.01
N PHE A 301 1.57 13.56 3.30
CA PHE A 301 1.06 13.79 4.65
C PHE A 301 0.46 12.48 5.14
N TYR A 302 0.91 12.02 6.30
CA TYR A 302 0.32 10.89 6.99
C TYR A 302 -0.17 11.41 8.33
N GLU A 303 -1.43 11.16 8.71
CA GLU A 303 -2.02 11.65 9.96
C GLU A 303 -1.70 13.13 10.28
N GLY A 304 -1.62 14.00 9.27
CA GLY A 304 -1.29 15.43 9.39
C GLY A 304 0.17 15.81 9.72
N GLU A 305 1.12 14.87 9.67
CA GLU A 305 2.57 15.17 9.67
C GLU A 305 3.14 15.03 8.25
N GLU A 306 4.12 15.86 7.92
CA GLU A 306 4.83 15.84 6.64
C GLU A 306 5.88 14.73 6.61
N VAL A 307 5.81 13.88 5.58
CA VAL A 307 6.88 12.98 5.15
C VAL A 307 7.44 13.52 3.85
N SER A 308 8.75 13.71 3.77
CA SER A 308 9.41 14.18 2.55
C SER A 308 10.26 13.09 1.92
N ARG A 309 10.49 13.23 0.61
CA ARG A 309 11.38 12.36 -0.17
C ARG A 309 12.34 13.19 -1.00
N ARG A 310 13.04 14.15 -0.41
CA ARG A 310 13.88 15.11 -1.13
C ARG A 310 15.24 14.55 -1.51
N MET A 311 15.71 13.52 -0.80
CA MET A 311 17.07 13.02 -0.92
C MET A 311 17.12 11.87 -1.93
N ARG A 312 17.73 12.11 -3.10
CA ARG A 312 17.99 11.06 -4.10
C ARG A 312 19.48 10.77 -4.18
N LEU A 313 19.82 9.48 -4.14
CA LEU A 313 21.20 9.01 -4.07
C LEU A 313 21.87 9.19 -5.44
N VAL A 314 22.89 10.04 -5.51
CA VAL A 314 23.61 10.34 -6.77
C VAL A 314 24.98 9.67 -6.83
N ARG A 315 25.56 9.33 -5.68
CA ARG A 315 26.86 8.67 -5.62
C ARG A 315 27.06 7.84 -4.35
N ILE A 316 27.75 6.71 -4.48
CA ILE A 316 28.29 5.93 -3.36
C ILE A 316 29.81 5.89 -3.47
N ASP A 317 30.51 6.44 -2.48
CA ASP A 317 31.96 6.47 -2.41
C ASP A 317 32.47 5.45 -1.39
N MET A 318 33.47 4.65 -1.76
CA MET A 318 34.04 3.62 -0.90
C MET A 318 35.48 3.96 -0.57
N ARG A 319 35.78 4.12 0.72
CA ARG A 319 37.10 4.49 1.19
C ARG A 319 37.78 3.40 2.01
N LYS A 320 39.11 3.44 2.02
CA LYS A 320 39.96 2.63 2.89
C LYS A 320 41.14 3.49 3.36
N ASN A 321 41.38 3.55 4.66
CA ASN A 321 42.38 4.43 5.28
C ASN A 321 42.22 5.91 4.86
N GLY A 322 40.97 6.37 4.67
CA GLY A 322 40.64 7.72 4.20
C GLY A 322 40.77 7.93 2.68
N GLU A 323 41.41 7.04 1.95
CA GLU A 323 41.55 7.14 0.49
C GLU A 323 40.31 6.60 -0.24
N LEU A 324 39.86 7.32 -1.27
CA LEU A 324 38.82 6.84 -2.17
C LEU A 324 39.35 5.72 -3.06
N VAL A 325 38.71 4.55 -3.00
CA VAL A 325 39.11 3.35 -3.75
C VAL A 325 38.17 3.13 -4.94
N ARG A 326 36.87 3.31 -4.73
CA ARG A 326 35.82 3.05 -5.72
C ARG A 326 34.68 4.04 -5.54
N SER A 327 34.04 4.42 -6.63
CA SER A 327 32.85 5.26 -6.64
C SER A 327 31.81 4.68 -7.58
N ASN A 328 30.55 4.65 -7.16
CA ASN A 328 29.42 4.31 -8.02
C ASN A 328 28.59 5.58 -8.25
N GLN A 329 28.40 5.99 -9.50
CA GLN A 329 27.66 7.20 -9.86
C GLN A 329 26.35 6.83 -10.55
N PHE A 330 25.28 7.56 -10.18
CA PHE A 330 23.92 7.33 -10.67
C PHE A 330 23.47 8.50 -11.53
N THR A 331 23.05 8.19 -12.77
CA THR A 331 22.45 9.18 -13.66
C THR A 331 20.97 8.91 -13.82
N TYR A 332 20.18 9.97 -13.75
CA TYR A 332 18.74 9.92 -13.82
C TYR A 332 18.19 10.64 -15.04
N ASP A 333 17.04 10.20 -15.50
CA ASP A 333 16.12 10.96 -16.32
C ASP A 333 14.81 11.19 -15.54
N GLU A 334 13.93 12.05 -16.02
CA GLU A 334 12.66 12.38 -15.38
C GLU A 334 11.49 12.04 -16.30
N ASP A 335 10.53 11.27 -15.81
CA ASP A 335 9.25 11.12 -16.50
C ASP A 335 8.45 12.43 -16.39
N GLN A 336 8.18 13.09 -17.52
CA GLN A 336 7.53 14.40 -17.51
C GLN A 336 6.05 14.34 -17.11
N ALA A 337 5.41 13.17 -17.15
CA ALA A 337 4.02 13.00 -16.73
C ALA A 337 3.90 12.70 -15.23
N THR A 338 4.84 11.98 -14.64
CA THR A 338 4.79 11.62 -13.21
C THR A 338 5.75 12.42 -12.34
N ASN A 339 6.70 13.14 -12.94
CA ASN A 339 7.87 13.73 -12.30
C ASN A 339 8.72 12.70 -11.52
N GLU A 340 8.61 11.40 -11.84
CA GLU A 340 9.40 10.35 -11.19
C GLU A 340 10.85 10.37 -11.70
N ALA A 341 11.81 10.25 -10.78
CA ALA A 341 13.20 10.01 -11.12
C ALA A 341 13.39 8.57 -11.62
N LEU A 342 13.96 8.43 -12.80
CA LEU A 342 14.22 7.15 -13.46
C LEU A 342 15.72 6.95 -13.57
N LEU A 343 16.27 5.96 -12.87
CA LEU A 343 17.69 5.61 -12.98
C LEU A 343 17.97 5.11 -14.41
N VAL A 344 18.86 5.77 -15.15
CA VAL A 344 19.19 5.40 -16.55
C VAL A 344 20.62 4.87 -16.70
N LYS A 345 21.49 5.14 -15.74
CA LYS A 345 22.89 4.71 -15.80
C LYS A 345 23.52 4.54 -14.42
N VAL A 346 24.30 3.47 -14.27
CA VAL A 346 25.19 3.20 -13.14
C VAL A 346 26.61 3.07 -13.67
N ASP A 347 27.51 3.93 -13.20
CA ASP A 347 28.95 3.86 -13.49
C ASP A 347 29.70 3.38 -12.24
N GLU A 348 30.57 2.38 -12.37
CA GLU A 348 31.50 1.95 -11.30
C GLU A 348 32.93 2.33 -11.71
N CYS A 349 33.56 3.23 -10.95
CA CYS A 349 34.82 3.86 -11.32
C CYS A 349 35.89 3.74 -10.22
N ALA A 350 37.13 3.48 -10.63
CA ALA A 350 38.27 3.50 -9.72
C ALA A 350 38.54 4.93 -9.25
N LYS A 351 38.61 5.13 -7.92
CA LYS A 351 38.85 6.44 -7.29
C LYS A 351 37.94 7.59 -7.77
N GLY A 352 36.76 7.27 -8.33
CA GLY A 352 35.87 8.28 -8.92
C GLY A 352 36.32 8.86 -10.26
N ASP A 353 37.40 8.35 -10.86
CA ASP A 353 37.87 8.80 -12.17
C ASP A 353 36.98 8.24 -13.28
N LEU A 354 36.24 9.12 -13.97
CA LEU A 354 35.34 8.75 -15.07
C LEU A 354 36.08 8.11 -16.27
N ALA A 355 37.38 8.32 -16.40
CA ALA A 355 38.21 7.66 -17.41
C ALA A 355 38.56 6.21 -17.03
N GLN A 356 38.35 5.80 -15.78
CA GLN A 356 38.68 4.49 -15.23
C GLN A 356 37.42 3.77 -14.71
N CYS A 357 36.32 3.89 -15.45
CA CYS A 357 35.10 3.15 -15.17
C CYS A 357 35.06 1.82 -15.90
N LYS A 358 34.37 0.86 -15.29
CA LYS A 358 33.81 -0.27 -16.03
C LYS A 358 32.81 0.23 -17.08
N PRO A 359 32.47 -0.56 -18.11
CA PRO A 359 31.33 -0.29 -18.96
C PRO A 359 30.08 -0.06 -18.10
N ALA A 360 29.38 1.05 -18.36
CA ALA A 360 28.23 1.46 -17.57
C ALA A 360 27.05 0.47 -17.73
N THR A 361 26.33 0.22 -16.64
CA THR A 361 25.04 -0.48 -16.69
C THR A 361 23.96 0.53 -17.02
N ARG A 362 23.10 0.23 -17.99
CA ARG A 362 22.08 1.16 -18.51
C ARG A 362 20.68 0.59 -18.38
N PHE A 363 19.72 1.49 -18.16
CA PHE A 363 18.30 1.16 -18.04
C PHE A 363 17.50 2.08 -18.95
N ASP A 364 16.56 1.48 -19.68
CA ASP A 364 15.60 2.20 -20.51
C ASP A 364 14.21 2.06 -19.90
N TRP A 365 13.41 3.11 -20.08
CA TRP A 365 12.10 3.25 -19.44
C TRP A 365 11.02 3.57 -20.45
N LYS A 366 9.84 2.98 -20.24
CA LYS A 366 8.62 3.46 -20.88
C LYS A 366 8.16 4.73 -20.17
N LYS A 367 8.19 5.86 -20.89
CA LYS A 367 7.83 7.18 -20.36
C LYS A 367 6.53 7.68 -20.94
N ALA A 368 5.79 8.45 -20.15
CA ALA A 368 4.72 9.30 -20.64
C ALA A 368 5.25 10.74 -20.73
N ASN A 369 5.44 11.27 -21.93
CA ASN A 369 5.97 12.64 -22.12
C ASN A 369 4.90 13.73 -21.91
N THR A 370 3.63 13.35 -21.71
CA THR A 370 2.49 14.26 -21.61
C THR A 370 1.54 13.81 -20.51
N LYS A 371 1.13 14.73 -19.64
CA LYS A 371 0.06 14.52 -18.66
C LYS A 371 -1.29 14.57 -19.39
N GLY A 372 -2.18 13.63 -19.10
CA GLY A 372 -3.57 13.67 -19.58
C GLY A 372 -4.16 12.30 -19.86
N PHE A 373 -5.46 12.31 -20.10
CA PHE A 373 -6.22 11.14 -20.54
C PHE A 373 -6.42 11.20 -22.05
N ALA A 374 -6.27 10.06 -22.72
CA ALA A 374 -6.71 9.90 -24.10
C ALA A 374 -8.11 9.29 -24.11
N SER A 375 -9.00 9.81 -24.96
CA SER A 375 -10.31 9.20 -25.16
C SER A 375 -10.15 7.95 -26.02
N HIS A 376 -10.68 6.83 -25.53
CA HIS A 376 -10.78 5.58 -26.26
C HIS A 376 -12.25 5.19 -26.30
N ALA A 377 -12.81 5.05 -27.49
CA ALA A 377 -14.17 4.56 -27.66
C ALA A 377 -14.20 3.05 -27.42
N THR A 378 -15.12 2.59 -26.58
CA THR A 378 -15.37 1.17 -26.33
C THR A 378 -16.58 0.71 -27.16
N PRO A 379 -16.65 -0.57 -27.56
CA PRO A 379 -17.80 -1.10 -28.29
C PRO A 379 -19.02 -1.36 -27.38
N ALA A 380 -18.86 -1.26 -26.06
CA ALA A 380 -19.95 -1.45 -25.10
C ALA A 380 -21.02 -0.37 -25.28
N HIS A 381 -22.25 -0.79 -25.54
CA HIS A 381 -23.39 0.12 -25.50
C HIS A 381 -23.84 0.29 -24.05
N VAL A 382 -23.59 1.46 -23.48
CA VAL A 382 -24.22 1.92 -22.24
C VAL A 382 -25.40 2.80 -22.65
N PRO A 383 -26.63 2.53 -22.18
CA PRO A 383 -27.80 3.33 -22.53
C PRO A 383 -27.57 4.82 -22.29
N LEU A 384 -28.17 5.66 -23.12
CA LEU A 384 -28.26 7.09 -22.88
C LEU A 384 -29.51 7.41 -22.04
N LYS A 385 -29.50 8.54 -21.33
CA LYS A 385 -30.68 9.01 -20.57
C LYS A 385 -31.94 9.17 -21.42
N SER A 386 -31.79 9.39 -22.71
CA SER A 386 -32.89 9.47 -23.67
C SER A 386 -33.43 8.10 -24.11
N GLU A 387 -32.66 7.03 -23.90
CA GLU A 387 -33.02 5.65 -24.24
C GLU A 387 -33.64 4.95 -23.04
N ASP A 388 -33.08 5.19 -21.85
CA ASP A 388 -33.62 4.77 -20.55
C ASP A 388 -33.38 5.92 -19.57
N GLU A 389 -34.43 6.49 -18.97
CA GLU A 389 -34.27 7.56 -17.98
C GLU A 389 -33.81 7.05 -16.61
N GLN A 390 -33.87 5.74 -16.39
CA GLN A 390 -33.67 5.08 -15.10
C GLN A 390 -32.43 4.19 -15.03
N PHE A 391 -31.60 4.16 -16.09
CA PHE A 391 -30.36 3.42 -16.04
C PHE A 391 -29.32 4.07 -15.09
N SER A 392 -28.50 3.21 -14.50
CA SER A 392 -27.27 3.59 -13.80
C SER A 392 -26.13 2.70 -14.28
N TYR A 393 -24.90 3.22 -14.30
CA TYR A 393 -23.73 2.42 -14.63
C TYR A 393 -22.52 2.77 -13.77
N THR A 394 -21.67 1.79 -13.51
CA THR A 394 -20.36 1.96 -12.89
C THR A 394 -19.35 1.08 -13.62
N VAL A 395 -18.08 1.30 -13.33
CA VAL A 395 -16.99 0.45 -13.77
C VAL A 395 -16.35 -0.18 -12.54
N ALA A 396 -16.12 -1.48 -12.58
CA ALA A 396 -15.64 -2.28 -11.45
C ALA A 396 -15.10 -3.62 -11.96
N ASP A 397 -14.01 -4.13 -11.39
CA ASP A 397 -13.53 -5.49 -11.64
C ASP A 397 -14.37 -6.47 -10.79
N VAL A 398 -15.59 -6.75 -11.26
CA VAL A 398 -16.53 -7.62 -10.53
C VAL A 398 -16.21 -9.10 -10.77
N THR A 399 -15.51 -9.41 -11.86
CA THR A 399 -15.06 -10.77 -12.19
C THR A 399 -13.76 -11.16 -11.48
N GLY A 400 -13.05 -10.22 -10.85
CA GLY A 400 -11.80 -10.43 -10.13
C GLY A 400 -10.67 -10.91 -11.04
N ASP A 401 -10.70 -10.53 -12.31
CA ASP A 401 -9.73 -10.97 -13.33
C ASP A 401 -8.64 -9.91 -13.60
N GLY A 402 -8.71 -8.76 -12.91
CA GLY A 402 -7.80 -7.63 -13.07
C GLY A 402 -8.20 -6.66 -14.19
N ALA A 403 -9.26 -6.95 -14.94
CA ALA A 403 -9.83 -6.09 -15.94
C ALA A 403 -11.09 -5.40 -15.40
N VAL A 404 -11.18 -4.08 -15.60
CA VAL A 404 -12.34 -3.32 -15.14
C VAL A 404 -13.53 -3.61 -16.07
N ASP A 405 -14.61 -4.18 -15.52
CA ASP A 405 -15.87 -4.44 -16.21
C ASP A 405 -16.80 -3.21 -16.23
N ILE A 406 -17.85 -3.25 -17.05
CA ILE A 406 -18.95 -2.28 -16.99
C ILE A 406 -20.16 -2.95 -16.36
N VAL A 407 -20.65 -2.39 -15.25
CA VAL A 407 -21.88 -2.82 -14.60
C VAL A 407 -22.97 -1.82 -14.91
N THR A 408 -24.08 -2.27 -15.50
CA THR A 408 -25.26 -1.45 -15.76
C THR A 408 -26.45 -1.97 -14.97
N SER A 409 -27.36 -1.07 -14.64
CA SER A 409 -28.66 -1.42 -14.08
C SER A 409 -29.75 -0.66 -14.82
N THR A 410 -30.90 -1.31 -15.00
CA THR A 410 -32.09 -0.74 -15.61
C THR A 410 -33.30 -1.14 -14.77
N THR A 411 -34.12 -0.15 -14.45
CA THR A 411 -35.37 -0.37 -13.76
C THR A 411 -36.50 -0.50 -14.76
N ASP A 412 -37.30 -1.54 -14.59
CA ASP A 412 -38.60 -1.67 -15.22
C ASP A 412 -39.68 -1.14 -14.25
N PRO A 413 -40.26 0.05 -14.52
CA PRO A 413 -41.24 0.68 -13.63
C PRO A 413 -42.54 -0.12 -13.49
N ASP A 414 -42.87 -0.95 -14.49
CA ASP A 414 -44.13 -1.69 -14.56
C ASP A 414 -44.03 -3.02 -13.80
N SER A 415 -42.92 -3.74 -13.97
CA SER A 415 -42.67 -4.97 -13.22
C SER A 415 -42.25 -4.70 -11.77
N GLY A 416 -41.63 -3.54 -11.48
CA GLY A 416 -41.07 -3.25 -10.17
C GLY A 416 -39.81 -4.07 -9.91
N MET A 417 -39.01 -4.29 -10.97
CA MET A 417 -37.74 -4.98 -10.90
C MET A 417 -36.63 -4.07 -11.41
N ASN A 418 -35.48 -4.13 -10.74
CA ASN A 418 -34.23 -3.55 -11.20
C ASN A 418 -33.28 -4.66 -11.60
N ARG A 419 -32.89 -4.69 -12.87
CA ARG A 419 -32.04 -5.73 -13.47
C ARG A 419 -30.62 -5.22 -13.64
N TRP A 420 -29.66 -6.05 -13.29
CA TRP A 420 -28.23 -5.73 -13.25
C TRP A 420 -27.49 -6.57 -14.27
N PHE A 421 -26.75 -5.91 -15.14
CA PHE A 421 -26.00 -6.54 -16.21
C PHE A 421 -24.51 -6.22 -16.07
N VAL A 422 -23.68 -7.20 -16.40
CA VAL A 422 -22.22 -7.05 -16.48
C VAL A 422 -21.79 -7.23 -17.92
N HIS A 423 -21.04 -6.27 -18.42
CA HIS A 423 -20.27 -6.39 -19.64
C HIS A 423 -18.84 -6.70 -19.24
N GLU A 424 -18.47 -7.98 -19.36
CA GLU A 424 -17.13 -8.45 -19.00
C GLU A 424 -16.07 -7.87 -19.94
N ASN A 425 -14.97 -7.40 -19.37
CA ASN A 425 -13.84 -6.89 -20.12
C ASN A 425 -12.83 -8.01 -20.39
N ASP A 426 -12.43 -8.21 -21.64
CA ASP A 426 -11.45 -9.25 -21.99
C ASP A 426 -9.99 -8.90 -21.64
N GLY A 427 -9.76 -7.80 -20.90
CA GLY A 427 -8.44 -7.26 -20.59
C GLY A 427 -7.77 -6.53 -21.75
N HIS A 428 -8.40 -6.48 -22.92
CA HIS A 428 -7.92 -5.79 -24.12
C HIS A 428 -8.79 -4.60 -24.52
N GLY A 429 -9.75 -4.22 -23.67
CA GLY A 429 -10.65 -3.09 -23.90
C GLY A 429 -11.86 -3.43 -24.77
N ASN A 430 -12.10 -4.72 -25.03
CA ASN A 430 -13.36 -5.18 -25.59
C ASN A 430 -14.28 -5.64 -24.46
N PHE A 431 -15.57 -5.36 -24.63
CA PHE A 431 -16.58 -5.71 -23.65
C PHE A 431 -17.56 -6.69 -24.29
N GLY A 432 -17.85 -7.76 -23.56
CA GLY A 432 -18.78 -8.80 -23.98
C GLY A 432 -20.23 -8.32 -24.10
N VAL A 433 -21.09 -9.22 -24.58
CA VAL A 433 -22.55 -9.04 -24.53
C VAL A 433 -22.97 -8.95 -23.05
N PRO A 434 -23.83 -8.00 -22.65
CA PRO A 434 -24.27 -7.89 -21.27
C PRO A 434 -24.95 -9.17 -20.78
N VAL A 435 -24.49 -9.70 -19.65
CA VAL A 435 -25.09 -10.84 -18.97
C VAL A 435 -25.79 -10.35 -17.71
N GLU A 436 -27.03 -10.77 -17.49
CA GLU A 436 -27.76 -10.43 -16.27
C GLU A 436 -27.21 -11.22 -15.08
N TRP A 437 -26.76 -10.49 -14.05
CA TRP A 437 -26.20 -11.06 -12.83
C TRP A 437 -27.17 -10.99 -11.65
N ALA A 438 -28.16 -10.09 -11.69
CA ALA A 438 -29.23 -10.04 -10.69
C ALA A 438 -30.48 -9.33 -11.19
N SER A 439 -31.62 -9.70 -10.59
CA SER A 439 -32.89 -8.98 -10.69
C SER A 439 -33.46 -8.79 -9.29
N ILE A 440 -33.67 -7.55 -8.88
CA ILE A 440 -33.99 -7.19 -7.50
C ILE A 440 -35.28 -6.39 -7.47
N ALA A 441 -36.13 -6.67 -6.47
CA ALA A 441 -37.37 -5.94 -6.28
C ALA A 441 -37.12 -4.43 -6.10
N TYR A 442 -37.97 -3.63 -6.74
CA TYR A 442 -37.90 -2.19 -6.76
C TYR A 442 -39.31 -1.59 -6.59
N PRO A 443 -39.49 -0.53 -5.77
CA PRO A 443 -40.79 0.06 -5.55
C PRO A 443 -41.43 0.57 -6.84
N LYS A 444 -42.63 0.07 -7.14
CA LYS A 444 -43.40 0.50 -8.31
C LYS A 444 -43.66 2.01 -8.27
N GLY A 445 -43.55 2.65 -9.43
CA GLY A 445 -43.78 4.09 -9.58
C GLY A 445 -42.65 4.98 -9.07
N PHE A 446 -41.53 4.41 -8.61
CA PHE A 446 -40.31 5.16 -8.33
C PHE A 446 -39.57 5.36 -9.68
N THR A 447 -39.18 6.59 -10.00
CA THR A 447 -38.69 6.95 -11.36
C THR A 447 -37.32 7.64 -11.33
N LYS A 448 -36.52 7.39 -10.30
CA LYS A 448 -35.26 8.10 -10.08
C LYS A 448 -34.07 7.17 -9.96
N THR A 449 -32.94 7.61 -10.51
CA THR A 449 -31.64 6.94 -10.45
C THR A 449 -31.10 6.92 -9.03
N TRP A 450 -30.61 5.77 -8.57
CA TRP A 450 -29.90 5.59 -7.30
C TRP A 450 -28.39 5.69 -7.49
N ARG A 451 -27.67 5.85 -6.38
CA ARG A 451 -26.20 5.82 -6.39
C ARG A 451 -25.70 4.40 -6.28
N ILE A 452 -24.66 4.13 -7.06
CA ILE A 452 -23.91 2.90 -7.06
C ILE A 452 -22.45 3.26 -6.83
N VAL A 453 -21.80 2.54 -5.93
CA VAL A 453 -20.40 2.78 -5.57
C VAL A 453 -19.67 1.44 -5.59
N PRO A 454 -18.62 1.28 -6.42
CA PRO A 454 -17.80 0.09 -6.38
C PRO A 454 -17.07 0.00 -5.03
N VAL A 455 -17.13 -1.15 -4.38
CA VAL A 455 -16.45 -1.43 -3.11
C VAL A 455 -16.15 -2.92 -3.02
N ASP A 456 -14.94 -3.31 -2.65
CA ASP A 456 -14.68 -4.68 -2.18
C ASP A 456 -15.06 -4.73 -0.69
N GLU A 457 -16.23 -5.25 -0.37
CA GLU A 457 -16.78 -5.21 1.00
C GLU A 457 -16.16 -6.27 1.91
N ASN A 458 -15.84 -7.43 1.34
CA ASN A 458 -15.36 -8.60 2.08
C ASN A 458 -13.85 -8.83 1.92
N GLY A 459 -13.16 -8.05 1.08
CA GLY A 459 -11.73 -8.16 0.83
C GLY A 459 -11.35 -9.40 0.03
N ASP A 460 -12.27 -9.95 -0.77
CA ASP A 460 -12.02 -11.18 -1.54
C ASP A 460 -11.31 -10.94 -2.89
N GLY A 461 -11.04 -9.67 -3.21
CA GLY A 461 -10.37 -9.26 -4.43
C GLY A 461 -11.31 -9.08 -5.63
N ARG A 462 -12.62 -9.33 -5.47
CA ARG A 462 -13.66 -8.94 -6.43
C ARG A 462 -14.31 -7.66 -5.94
N VAL A 463 -14.59 -6.77 -6.88
CA VAL A 463 -15.31 -5.54 -6.54
C VAL A 463 -16.80 -5.85 -6.45
N ASP A 464 -17.41 -5.48 -5.33
CA ASP A 464 -18.86 -5.50 -5.15
C ASP A 464 -19.47 -4.13 -5.49
N VAL A 465 -20.80 -4.04 -5.49
CA VAL A 465 -21.51 -2.78 -5.75
C VAL A 465 -22.36 -2.37 -4.56
N LEU A 466 -21.92 -1.35 -3.82
CA LEU A 466 -22.74 -0.69 -2.81
C LEU A 466 -23.87 0.07 -3.48
N ILE A 467 -25.10 -0.21 -3.06
CA ILE A 467 -26.31 0.40 -3.60
C ILE A 467 -27.08 1.14 -2.51
N ASP A 468 -27.53 2.35 -2.84
CA ASP A 468 -28.53 3.09 -2.06
C ASP A 468 -29.88 3.02 -2.80
N GLN A 469 -30.37 1.80 -3.00
CA GLN A 469 -31.62 1.52 -3.70
C GLN A 469 -32.78 1.31 -2.70
N PRO A 470 -33.95 1.97 -2.90
CA PRO A 470 -35.15 1.70 -2.14
C PRO A 470 -35.69 0.29 -2.38
N ASP A 471 -36.21 -0.37 -1.34
CA ASP A 471 -36.77 -1.73 -1.43
C ASP A 471 -38.10 -1.93 -0.68
N GLY A 472 -38.75 -0.84 -0.25
CA GLY A 472 -40.02 -0.87 0.49
C GLY A 472 -39.87 -0.42 1.94
N ALA A 473 -40.54 -1.10 2.87
CA ALA A 473 -40.66 -0.68 4.28
C ALA A 473 -39.39 -0.90 5.14
N ALA A 474 -38.37 -1.60 4.62
CA ALA A 474 -37.17 -2.03 5.34
C ALA A 474 -35.87 -1.34 4.88
N TRP A 475 -35.98 -0.16 4.25
CA TRP A 475 -34.84 0.56 3.67
C TRP A 475 -34.03 1.38 4.70
N ASN A 476 -33.56 0.70 5.75
CA ASN A 476 -32.89 1.31 6.91
C ASN A 476 -31.37 1.09 6.93
N THR A 477 -30.84 0.21 6.09
CA THR A 477 -29.41 -0.07 5.98
C THR A 477 -28.94 0.03 4.54
N PHE A 478 -27.65 0.32 4.35
CA PHE A 478 -27.02 0.17 3.04
C PHE A 478 -26.98 -1.31 2.63
N ARG A 479 -26.91 -1.55 1.32
CA ARG A 479 -26.83 -2.90 0.74
C ARG A 479 -25.72 -2.96 -0.27
N VAL A 480 -25.20 -4.16 -0.46
CA VAL A 480 -24.18 -4.47 -1.43
C VAL A 480 -24.69 -5.59 -2.33
N LEU A 481 -24.41 -5.46 -3.62
CA LEU A 481 -24.45 -6.56 -4.58
C LEU A 481 -23.09 -7.21 -4.55
N ARG A 482 -22.98 -8.27 -3.76
CA ARG A 482 -21.73 -9.01 -3.60
C ARG A 482 -21.49 -9.82 -4.86
N SER A 483 -20.31 -9.67 -5.45
CA SER A 483 -19.91 -10.48 -6.60
C SER A 483 -19.55 -11.89 -6.14
N VAL A 484 -20.21 -12.89 -6.73
CA VAL A 484 -20.00 -14.29 -6.36
C VAL A 484 -19.71 -15.10 -7.62
N ALA A 485 -18.56 -15.79 -7.64
CA ALA A 485 -18.14 -16.60 -8.79
C ALA A 485 -18.88 -17.93 -8.93
N ASN A 486 -19.33 -18.53 -7.83
CA ASN A 486 -19.88 -19.89 -7.78
C ASN A 486 -21.34 -19.91 -7.32
N PRO A 487 -22.21 -20.79 -7.86
CA PRO A 487 -21.95 -21.79 -8.90
C PRO A 487 -21.84 -21.21 -10.33
N SER A 488 -22.15 -19.94 -10.51
CA SER A 488 -21.90 -19.16 -11.73
C SER A 488 -21.77 -17.68 -11.33
N PRO A 489 -21.06 -16.83 -12.09
CA PRO A 489 -20.95 -15.40 -11.78
C PRO A 489 -22.34 -14.75 -11.65
N HIS A 490 -22.61 -14.16 -10.49
CA HIS A 490 -23.86 -13.46 -10.20
C HIS A 490 -23.67 -12.46 -9.06
N PHE A 491 -24.66 -11.60 -8.84
CA PHE A 491 -24.72 -10.74 -7.67
C PHE A 491 -25.64 -11.32 -6.60
N GLU A 492 -25.15 -11.42 -5.37
CA GLU A 492 -25.96 -11.69 -4.19
C GLU A 492 -26.29 -10.39 -3.46
N LEU A 493 -27.56 -10.14 -3.14
CA LEU A 493 -27.95 -8.96 -2.38
C LEU A 493 -27.71 -9.18 -0.89
N VAL A 494 -26.77 -8.43 -0.32
CA VAL A 494 -26.37 -8.51 1.09
C VAL A 494 -26.68 -7.19 1.80
N ALA A 495 -27.25 -7.27 3.01
CA ALA A 495 -27.41 -6.11 3.88
C ALA A 495 -26.11 -5.87 4.66
N THR A 496 -25.54 -4.67 4.58
CA THR A 496 -24.26 -4.36 5.23
C THR A 496 -24.37 -4.21 6.76
N GLY A 497 -25.60 -4.09 7.28
CA GLY A 497 -25.85 -3.72 8.67
C GLY A 497 -25.55 -2.25 9.00
N ILE A 498 -24.95 -1.49 8.07
CA ILE A 498 -24.64 -0.07 8.27
C ILE A 498 -25.96 0.73 8.17
N PRO A 499 -26.41 1.38 9.25
CA PRO A 499 -27.66 2.11 9.25
C PRO A 499 -27.56 3.35 8.37
N ARG A 500 -28.63 3.63 7.63
CA ARG A 500 -28.81 4.90 6.95
C ARG A 500 -29.15 5.97 7.99
N THR A 501 -28.51 7.13 7.86
CA THR A 501 -28.74 8.25 8.78
C THR A 501 -30.12 8.89 8.64
N SER A 502 -30.76 8.75 7.47
CA SER A 502 -32.14 9.18 7.23
C SER A 502 -33.05 7.96 7.00
N GLN A 503 -34.08 7.83 7.83
CA GLN A 503 -35.10 6.79 7.70
C GLN A 503 -36.27 7.35 6.89
N HIS A 504 -36.26 7.10 5.58
CA HIS A 504 -37.35 7.48 4.69
C HIS A 504 -38.21 6.27 4.35
N ARG A 505 -39.53 6.46 4.27
CA ARG A 505 -40.37 5.51 3.52
C ARG A 505 -40.01 5.63 2.04
N ALA A 506 -40.03 4.52 1.30
CA ALA A 506 -39.76 4.53 -0.14
C ALA A 506 -40.62 5.56 -0.92
N SER A 507 -41.84 5.83 -0.44
CA SER A 507 -42.77 6.83 -0.99
C SER A 507 -42.38 8.30 -0.76
N GLU A 508 -41.42 8.58 0.13
CA GLU A 508 -41.02 9.92 0.56
C GLU A 508 -39.65 10.33 0.02
N PHE A 509 -38.98 9.44 -0.73
CA PHE A 509 -37.63 9.67 -1.21
C PHE A 509 -37.62 10.58 -2.44
N THR A 510 -36.80 11.63 -2.40
CA THR A 510 -36.56 12.54 -3.52
C THR A 510 -35.07 12.52 -3.92
N ILE A 511 -34.71 13.14 -5.04
CA ILE A 511 -33.30 13.26 -5.46
C ILE A 511 -32.47 14.06 -4.44
N ASP A 512 -33.13 14.88 -3.62
CA ASP A 512 -32.53 15.66 -2.53
C ASP A 512 -32.37 14.84 -1.25
N SER A 513 -33.03 13.68 -1.16
CA SER A 513 -32.87 12.70 -0.07
C SER A 513 -31.60 11.85 -0.21
N HIS A 514 -30.85 11.99 -1.32
CA HIS A 514 -29.57 11.29 -1.49
C HIS A 514 -28.57 11.74 -0.43
N SER A 515 -28.12 10.81 0.40
CA SER A 515 -26.90 11.03 1.18
C SER A 515 -25.73 11.08 0.20
N GLY A 516 -24.86 12.09 0.34
CA GLY A 516 -23.52 12.04 -0.28
C GLY A 516 -22.89 10.70 0.07
N LEU A 517 -22.51 9.88 -0.91
CA LEU A 517 -21.80 8.61 -0.68
C LEU A 517 -20.45 8.68 -1.36
N ALA A 518 -19.41 8.45 -0.57
CA ALA A 518 -18.07 8.19 -1.06
C ALA A 518 -17.49 7.06 -0.22
N VAL A 519 -16.57 6.32 -0.82
CA VAL A 519 -15.74 5.36 -0.11
C VAL A 519 -14.28 5.79 -0.22
N ALA A 520 -13.55 5.67 0.87
CA ALA A 520 -12.11 5.85 0.88
C ALA A 520 -11.55 5.14 2.11
N ASP A 521 -10.34 4.62 2.02
CA ASP A 521 -9.60 4.18 3.20
C ASP A 521 -9.11 5.41 3.98
N LEU A 522 -9.86 5.81 5.03
CA LEU A 522 -9.54 7.00 5.82
C LEU A 522 -8.61 6.71 6.99
N ASN A 523 -8.52 5.46 7.42
CA ASN A 523 -7.74 5.03 8.57
C ASN A 523 -6.45 4.28 8.17
N ALA A 524 -6.20 4.12 6.86
CA ALA A 524 -5.08 3.40 6.27
C ALA A 524 -4.99 1.94 6.71
N ASP A 525 -6.13 1.28 6.92
CA ASP A 525 -6.21 -0.14 7.25
C ASP A 525 -6.27 -1.04 6.01
N GLY A 526 -6.39 -0.47 4.81
CA GLY A 526 -6.48 -1.20 3.55
C GLY A 526 -7.91 -1.58 3.16
N MET A 527 -8.90 -1.23 3.97
CA MET A 527 -10.32 -1.40 3.68
C MET A 527 -10.98 -0.05 3.38
N ASN A 528 -12.06 -0.08 2.60
CA ASN A 528 -12.83 1.12 2.31
C ASN A 528 -13.71 1.53 3.50
N ASP A 529 -13.61 2.79 3.94
CA ASP A 529 -14.56 3.41 4.86
C ASP A 529 -15.70 4.08 4.10
N LEU A 530 -16.91 4.02 4.67
CA LEU A 530 -18.08 4.71 4.11
C LEU A 530 -18.18 6.14 4.63
N ILE A 531 -18.21 7.10 3.71
CA ILE A 531 -18.37 8.52 3.99
C ILE A 531 -19.77 8.95 3.56
N THR A 532 -20.59 9.35 4.55
CA THR A 532 -21.94 9.87 4.31
C THR A 532 -22.04 11.36 4.59
N CYS A 533 -22.77 12.08 3.75
CA CYS A 533 -23.03 13.52 3.89
C CYS A 533 -24.51 13.81 4.14
N HIS A 534 -24.84 14.73 5.04
CA HIS A 534 -26.22 15.08 5.40
C HIS A 534 -26.51 16.59 5.25
N ASP A 535 -27.65 16.97 4.67
CA ASP A 535 -28.18 18.35 4.71
C ASP A 535 -29.13 18.50 5.91
N LEU A 536 -28.77 19.30 6.90
CA LEU A 536 -29.48 19.46 8.19
C LEU A 536 -30.86 20.18 8.10
N ARG A 537 -31.60 20.06 7.00
CA ARG A 537 -32.84 20.82 6.79
C ARG A 537 -34.10 20.20 7.41
N THR A 538 -34.05 19.01 8.00
CA THR A 538 -35.24 18.37 8.59
C THR A 538 -35.19 18.37 10.13
N TRP A 539 -36.24 18.93 10.74
CA TRP A 539 -36.34 19.42 12.12
C TRP A 539 -36.38 18.37 13.25
N TYR A 540 -36.04 17.09 13.04
CA TYR A 540 -35.98 16.14 14.15
C TYR A 540 -34.86 15.14 13.93
N GLY A 541 -33.79 15.27 14.72
CA GLY A 541 -32.69 14.30 14.73
C GLY A 541 -32.01 14.30 16.09
N LYS A 542 -32.41 13.36 16.96
CA LYS A 542 -31.57 12.91 18.07
C LYS A 542 -30.34 12.23 17.47
N SER A 543 -29.16 12.64 17.92
CA SER A 543 -27.91 11.97 17.63
C SER A 543 -27.75 10.75 18.55
N GLU A 544 -27.82 9.54 18.00
CA GLU A 544 -27.36 8.34 18.70
C GLU A 544 -25.94 7.98 18.26
N TYR A 545 -25.14 7.58 19.26
CA TYR A 545 -23.80 7.04 19.15
C TYR A 545 -23.94 5.52 19.00
N VAL A 546 -23.41 4.96 17.91
CA VAL A 546 -23.29 3.51 17.74
C VAL A 546 -21.81 3.18 17.96
N PRO A 547 -21.43 2.59 19.10
CA PRO A 547 -20.13 1.96 19.23
C PRO A 547 -20.10 0.73 18.31
N ASP A 548 -18.99 0.57 17.59
CA ASP A 548 -18.70 -0.54 16.66
C ASP A 548 -19.41 -0.50 15.29
N ASN A 549 -19.09 0.51 14.47
CA ASN A 549 -18.63 0.34 13.06
C ASN A 549 -18.53 1.69 12.30
N ARG A 550 -17.33 1.96 11.78
CA ARG A 550 -16.99 2.60 10.49
C ARG A 550 -17.89 3.75 9.96
N ALA A 551 -18.05 4.85 10.70
CA ALA A 551 -18.53 6.11 10.12
C ALA A 551 -17.93 7.34 10.83
N ILE A 552 -17.09 8.11 10.12
CA ILE A 552 -16.60 9.41 10.60
C ILE A 552 -17.48 10.52 10.02
N ARG A 553 -18.04 11.38 10.88
CA ARG A 553 -18.89 12.52 10.48
C ARG A 553 -18.04 13.76 10.19
N LEU A 554 -18.13 14.28 8.96
CA LEU A 554 -17.54 15.58 8.60
C LEU A 554 -18.60 16.69 8.69
N LYS A 555 -18.32 17.72 9.51
CA LYS A 555 -19.16 18.92 9.64
C LYS A 555 -18.61 20.01 8.71
N ILE A 556 -19.24 20.21 7.55
CA ILE A 556 -18.77 21.17 6.56
C ILE A 556 -19.41 22.54 6.82
N ALA A 557 -18.64 23.45 7.40
CA ALA A 557 -18.96 24.87 7.47
C ALA A 557 -18.03 25.65 6.54
N ASN A 558 -18.62 26.29 5.53
CA ASN A 558 -18.04 27.26 4.59
C ASN A 558 -17.40 26.76 3.29
N ARG A 559 -17.69 27.56 2.25
CA ARG A 559 -17.47 27.35 0.82
C ARG A 559 -15.98 27.36 0.46
N ARG A 560 -15.44 26.25 -0.06
CA ARG A 560 -14.25 26.17 -0.93
C ARG A 560 -14.12 24.74 -1.50
N LEU A 561 -13.75 24.66 -2.78
CA LEU A 561 -13.52 23.41 -3.55
C LEU A 561 -12.31 22.65 -3.04
N LEU A 562 -12.36 21.32 -3.11
CA LEU A 562 -11.47 20.35 -2.49
C LEU A 562 -11.56 19.00 -3.28
N GLY A 563 -10.54 18.36 -3.85
CA GLY A 563 -10.78 17.16 -4.71
C GLY A 563 -11.39 15.91 -4.02
N GLY A 564 -12.60 15.48 -4.41
CA GLY A 564 -13.31 14.26 -3.98
C GLY A 564 -14.82 14.53 -3.88
N ALA A 565 -15.56 14.38 -4.98
CA ALA A 565 -16.91 14.93 -5.09
C ALA A 565 -17.94 14.14 -4.26
N LEU A 566 -18.16 14.59 -3.03
CA LEU A 566 -19.31 14.22 -2.21
C LEU A 566 -20.45 15.19 -2.56
N ILE A 567 -21.38 14.75 -3.41
CA ILE A 567 -22.55 15.55 -3.77
C ILE A 567 -23.58 15.44 -2.63
N CYS A 568 -23.65 16.48 -1.79
CA CYS A 568 -24.60 16.61 -0.68
C CYS A 568 -25.73 17.56 -1.14
N GLY A 569 -26.80 17.03 -1.74
CA GLY A 569 -27.84 17.82 -2.41
C GLY A 569 -27.29 18.68 -3.56
N ASP A 570 -27.78 19.92 -3.73
CA ASP A 570 -27.31 20.90 -4.74
C ASP A 570 -25.87 21.39 -4.56
N ARG A 571 -25.06 20.80 -3.66
CA ARG A 571 -23.74 21.30 -3.29
C ARG A 571 -22.69 20.20 -3.37
N MET A 572 -21.61 20.50 -4.09
CA MET A 572 -20.39 19.71 -4.06
C MET A 572 -19.62 20.06 -2.77
N ALA A 573 -19.40 19.05 -1.95
CA ALA A 573 -18.32 19.01 -0.98
C ALA A 573 -17.24 18.08 -1.51
N ASP A 574 -16.03 18.34 -1.09
CA ASP A 574 -14.87 18.17 -1.93
C ASP A 574 -13.74 17.91 -0.83
N LEU A 575 -12.69 17.06 -0.99
CA LEU A 575 -11.76 16.62 0.11
C LEU A 575 -10.20 16.80 -0.06
N VAL A 576 -9.66 17.66 -0.94
CA VAL A 576 -8.19 17.94 -1.04
C VAL A 576 -7.87 19.42 -1.27
N GLU A 577 -6.97 20.02 -0.49
CA GLU A 577 -6.53 21.42 -0.60
C GLU A 577 -5.48 21.62 -1.72
N LEU A 578 -5.84 22.34 -2.80
CA LEU A 578 -4.89 22.84 -3.80
C LEU A 578 -4.63 24.34 -3.59
N PRO A 579 -3.37 24.82 -3.64
CA PRO A 579 -3.07 26.24 -3.47
C PRO A 579 -3.69 27.05 -4.61
N ALA A 580 -4.53 28.02 -4.26
CA ALA A 580 -5.18 28.91 -5.21
C ALA A 580 -4.13 29.65 -6.07
N SER A 581 -4.15 29.44 -7.39
CA SER A 581 -3.42 30.29 -8.32
C SER A 581 -3.87 31.74 -8.14
N ARG A 582 -2.93 32.66 -7.87
CA ARG A 582 -3.20 34.09 -7.85
C ARG A 582 -3.66 34.52 -9.24
N LYS A 583 -4.94 34.84 -9.40
CA LYS A 583 -5.39 35.66 -10.55
C LYS A 583 -4.81 37.07 -10.39
N PRO A 584 -4.31 37.70 -11.47
CA PRO A 584 -3.87 39.09 -11.43
C PRO A 584 -5.06 40.01 -11.13
N ASN A 585 -4.83 41.03 -10.30
CA ASN A 585 -5.81 42.08 -10.02
C ASN A 585 -6.30 42.75 -11.31
N GLY A 586 -7.55 42.51 -11.66
CA GLY A 586 -8.30 43.27 -12.66
C GLY A 586 -9.38 44.09 -11.96
N THR A 587 -9.33 45.40 -12.17
CA THR A 587 -10.15 46.44 -11.58
C THR A 587 -11.65 46.23 -11.79
N SER A 588 -12.43 46.52 -10.74
CA SER A 588 -13.88 46.61 -10.79
C SER A 588 -14.31 47.81 -11.63
N ASN A 589 -15.26 47.59 -12.54
CA ASN A 589 -16.11 48.67 -13.03
C ASN A 589 -17.57 48.29 -12.81
N ARG A 590 -18.25 49.14 -12.04
CA ARG A 590 -19.68 49.14 -11.82
C ARG A 590 -20.40 49.44 -13.13
N SER A 591 -21.46 48.70 -13.45
CA SER A 591 -22.62 49.27 -14.13
C SER A 591 -23.90 48.62 -13.61
N THR A 592 -24.72 49.49 -13.03
CA THR A 592 -26.09 49.33 -12.57
C THR A 592 -27.08 49.10 -13.72
N GLY A 593 -28.18 48.38 -13.46
CA GLY A 593 -29.49 48.77 -14.03
C GLY A 593 -30.45 47.69 -14.56
N PHE A 594 -31.54 47.50 -13.80
CA PHE A 594 -32.96 47.34 -14.23
C PHE A 594 -33.56 46.03 -14.81
N ARG A 595 -34.46 45.46 -13.99
CA ARG A 595 -35.87 45.02 -14.16
C ARG A 595 -36.35 44.22 -15.40
N ALA A 596 -36.82 43.01 -15.08
CA ALA A 596 -38.20 42.47 -15.17
C ALA A 596 -38.97 42.36 -16.52
N GLY A 597 -39.25 41.10 -16.89
CA GLY A 597 -40.54 40.59 -17.36
C GLY A 597 -40.82 40.66 -18.87
N PRO A 598 -41.77 39.85 -19.38
CA PRO A 598 -42.71 38.96 -18.68
C PRO A 598 -42.19 37.55 -18.45
#